data_AF-A0A8J2P9F1-F1
#
_entry.id   AF-A0A8J2P9F1-F1
#
_cell.length_a   1.000
_cell.length_b   1.000
_cell.length_c   1.000
_cell.angle_alpha   90.00
_cell.angle_beta   90.00
_cell.angle_gamma   90.00
#
_symmetry.space_group_name_H-M   'P 1'
#
loop_
_entity.id
_entity.type
_entity.pdbx_description
1 polymer ?
#
loop_
_entity_poly.entity_id
_entity_poly.type
_entity_poly.pdbx_seq_one_letter_code
_entity_poly.pdbx_strand_id
1 'polypeptide(L)' 'KKLGKIPEGPFPLPLVGNALSFGSKPQVAMGKWANKYGKIYQMYIGHDRHIVLSDLDLIKK' A
#
# COMPACT_ATOMS: atom_id res chain seq x y z
N LYS A 1 19.35 15.24 2.05
CA LYS A 1 18.50 14.15 2.59
C LYS A 1 17.98 13.36 1.39
N LYS A 2 18.45 12.14 1.11
CA LYS A 2 17.90 11.34 0.00
C LYS A 2 16.42 11.14 0.28
N LEU A 3 15.54 11.70 -0.56
CA LEU A 3 14.12 11.36 -0.55
C LEU A 3 14.07 9.84 -0.74
N GLY A 4 13.61 9.11 0.27
CA GLY A 4 13.56 7.65 0.22
C GLY A 4 12.83 7.21 -1.05
N LYS A 5 13.33 6.15 -1.71
CA LYS A 5 12.68 5.60 -2.90
C LYS A 5 11.22 5.30 -2.56
N ILE A 6 10.31 5.77 -3.40
CA ILE A 6 8.88 5.52 -3.23
C ILE A 6 8.67 4.00 -3.23
N PRO A 7 8.01 3.42 -2.20
CA PRO A 7 7.72 2.00 -2.15
C PRO A 7 6.89 1.55 -3.36
N GLU A 8 7.10 0.32 -3.79
CA GLU A 8 6.28 -0.28 -4.85
C GLU A 8 4.86 -0.56 -4.34
N GLY A 9 3.89 -0.74 -5.24
CA GLY A 9 2.50 -0.92 -4.87
C GLY A 9 1.59 -1.25 -6.05
N PRO A 10 0.32 -1.60 -5.78
CA PRO A 10 -0.67 -1.83 -6.83
C PRO A 10 -0.90 -0.57 -7.68
N PHE A 11 -1.12 -0.76 -8.98
CA PHE A 11 -1.37 0.33 -9.91
C PHE A 11 -2.70 1.03 -9.58
N PRO A 12 -2.70 2.35 -9.33
CA PRO A 12 -3.92 3.09 -9.03
C PRO A 12 -4.66 3.47 -10.32
N LEU A 13 -5.99 3.38 -10.31
CA LEU A 13 -6.83 3.91 -11.37
C LEU A 13 -7.13 5.40 -11.15
N PRO A 14 -7.36 6.18 -12.22
CA PRO A 14 -7.83 7.55 -12.09
C PRO A 14 -9.11 7.63 -11.24
N LEU A 15 -9.21 8.67 -10.40
CA LEU A 15 -10.35 8.98 -9.51
C LEU A 15 -10.58 8.02 -8.33
N VAL A 16 -10.48 6.70 -8.55
CA VAL A 16 -10.82 5.69 -7.54
C VAL A 16 -9.61 5.06 -6.85
N GLY A 17 -8.40 5.29 -7.35
CA GLY A 17 -7.19 4.72 -6.78
C GLY A 17 -7.18 3.19 -6.87
N ASN A 18 -6.92 2.51 -5.75
CA ASN A 18 -6.93 1.05 -5.66
C ASN A 18 -8.25 0.48 -5.11
N ALA A 19 -9.33 1.27 -5.08
CA ALA A 19 -10.63 0.85 -4.54
C ALA A 19 -11.12 -0.50 -5.09
N LEU A 20 -11.05 -0.67 -6.42
CA LEU A 20 -11.49 -1.90 -7.09
C LEU A 20 -10.61 -3.11 -6.76
N SER A 21 -9.38 -2.88 -6.30
CA SER A 21 -8.43 -3.94 -5.98
C SER A 21 -8.58 -4.45 -4.53
N PHE A 22 -9.29 -3.73 -3.65
CA PHE A 22 -9.58 -4.19 -2.28
C PHE A 22 -10.63 -5.32 -2.23
N GLY A 23 -11.59 -5.32 -3.17
CA GLY A 23 -12.76 -6.20 -3.12
C GLY A 23 -13.60 -6.01 -1.85
N SER A 24 -14.36 -7.03 -1.46
CA SER A 24 -15.23 -6.98 -0.27
C SER A 24 -14.49 -7.14 1.06
N LYS A 25 -13.22 -7.55 1.03
CA LYS A 25 -12.39 -7.80 2.22
C LYS A 25 -11.01 -7.13 2.06
N PRO A 26 -10.89 -5.82 2.35
CA PRO A 26 -9.67 -5.04 2.13
C PRO A 26 -8.44 -5.61 2.85
N GLN A 27 -8.60 -6.18 4.04
CA GLN A 27 -7.53 -6.83 4.81
C GLN A 27 -6.88 -8.00 4.06
N VAL A 28 -7.65 -8.75 3.27
CA VAL A 28 -7.12 -9.87 2.47
C VAL A 28 -6.30 -9.32 1.30
N ALA A 29 -6.78 -8.27 0.64
CA ALA A 29 -6.03 -7.60 -0.42
C ALA A 29 -4.72 -6.99 0.10
N MET A 30 -4.76 -6.32 1.25
CA MET A 30 -3.59 -5.77 1.92
C MET A 30 -2.57 -6.85 2.30
N GLY A 31 -3.02 -8.01 2.78
CA GLY A 31 -2.14 -9.16 3.04
C GLY A 31 -1.48 -9.70 1.77
N LYS A 32 -2.22 -9.79 0.65
CA LYS A 32 -1.66 -10.17 -0.65
C LYS A 32 -0.63 -9.16 -1.15
N TRP A 33 -0.86 -7.87 -0.94
CA TRP A 33 0.09 -6.82 -1.30
C TRP A 33 1.32 -6.80 -0.42
N ALA A 34 1.18 -7.03 0.89
CA ALA A 34 2.32 -7.21 1.79
C ALA A 34 3.22 -8.37 1.34
N ASN A 35 2.63 -9.48 0.91
CA ASN A 35 3.38 -10.62 0.36
C ASN A 35 4.04 -10.30 -1.01
N LYS A 36 3.41 -9.46 -1.84
CA LYS A 36 3.89 -9.14 -3.20
C LYS A 36 4.92 -8.03 -3.25
N TYR A 37 4.71 -6.95 -2.51
CA TYR A 37 5.51 -5.72 -2.54
C TYR A 37 6.43 -5.61 -1.32
N GLY A 38 6.22 -6.43 -0.30
CA GLY A 38 7.04 -6.49 0.90
C GLY A 38 6.45 -5.72 2.08
N LYS A 39 7.29 -5.56 3.12
CA LYS A 39 6.91 -5.00 4.43
C LYS A 39 6.43 -3.54 4.37
N ILE A 40 6.82 -2.81 3.33
CA ILE A 40 6.42 -1.42 3.07
C ILE A 40 5.97 -1.34 1.62
N TYR A 41 4.74 -0.88 1.40
CA TYR A 41 4.21 -0.63 0.07
C TYR A 41 3.33 0.61 0.05
N GLN A 42 3.07 1.14 -1.14
CA GLN A 42 2.15 2.26 -1.31
C GLN A 42 0.79 1.79 -1.85
N MET A 43 -0.27 2.53 -1.57
CA MET A 43 -1.57 2.36 -2.21
C MET A 43 -2.29 3.71 -2.30
N TYR A 44 -3.36 3.76 -3.08
CA TYR A 44 -4.20 4.94 -3.24
C TYR A 44 -5.63 4.64 -2.82
N ILE A 45 -6.21 5.54 -2.03
CA ILE A 45 -7.64 5.55 -1.70
C ILE A 45 -8.21 6.81 -2.36
N GLY A 46 -8.95 6.64 -3.45
CA GLY A 46 -9.30 7.77 -4.32
C GLY A 46 -8.05 8.42 -4.89
N HIS A 47 -7.86 9.71 -4.60
CA HIS A 47 -6.68 10.48 -5.01
C HIS A 47 -5.55 10.49 -3.98
N ASP A 48 -5.83 10.04 -2.75
CA ASP A 48 -4.88 10.14 -1.66
C ASP A 48 -3.92 8.95 -1.67
N ARG A 49 -2.63 9.25 -1.55
CA ARG A 49 -1.56 8.25 -1.47
C ARG A 49 -1.31 7.89 -0.01
N HIS A 50 -1.33 6.59 0.26
CA HIS A 50 -1.05 6.01 1.57
C HIS A 50 0.16 5.09 1.49
N ILE A 51 1.00 5.14 2.52
CA ILE A 51 2.08 4.17 2.73
C ILE A 51 1.64 3.21 3.82
N VAL A 52 1.70 1.92 3.53
CA VAL A 52 1.32 0.86 4.45
C VAL A 52 2.57 0.19 4.99
N LEU A 53 2.66 0.09 6.32
CA LEU A 53 3.69 -0.67 7.01
C LEU A 53 3.04 -1.94 7.56
N SER A 54 3.55 -3.09 7.14
CA SER A 54 2.99 -4.41 7.48
C SER A 54 3.86 -5.20 8.45
N ASP A 55 4.81 -4.55 9.11
CA ASP A 55 5.75 -5.18 10.04
C ASP A 55 5.88 -4.35 11.33
N LEU A 56 5.82 -5.04 12.48
CA LEU A 56 5.92 -4.43 13.80
C LEU A 56 7.30 -3.83 14.08
N ASP A 57 8.37 -4.41 13.53
CA ASP A 57 9.74 -3.93 13.72
C ASP A 57 9.97 -2.59 13.04
N LEU A 58 9.15 -2.25 12.02
CA LEU A 58 9.19 -0.95 11.36
C LEU A 58 8.39 0.13 12.11
N ILE A 59 7.45 -0.29 12.96
CA ILE A 59 6.58 0.62 13.72
C ILE A 59 7.25 1.01 15.04
N LYS A 60 8.04 0.11 15.62
CA LYS A 60 8.81 0.36 16.83
C LYS A 60 9.98 1.30 16.48
N LYS A 61 9.88 2.55 16.93
CA LYS A 61 10.94 3.55 16.86
C LYS A 61 11.36 3.96 18.26
#